data_AF-A0A8D9BQA8-F1
#
_entry.id   AF-A0A8D9BQA8-F1
#
_cell.length_a   1.000
_cell.length_b   1.000
_cell.length_c   1.000
_cell.angle_alpha   90.00
_cell.angle_beta   90.00
_cell.angle_gamma   90.00
#
_symmetry.space_group_name_H-M   'P 1'
#
loop_
_entity.id
_entity.type
_entity.pdbx_description
1 polymer ?
#
loop_
_entity_poly.entity_id
_entity_poly.type
_entity_poly.pdbx_seq_one_letter_code
_entity_poly.pdbx_strand_id
1 'polypeptide(L)'
;KRLNKELKVINKIKFSNYFLIVMEFIEWAKNNKIMVGPGRGSGSSSLVAFVLNIIDIDPVKYNLIFERFLNSERILMPDFDIDFCIEKRDKVINHIKDKYGHKSVAQIITFGTLAARAAIRDVGKVLGYSYNFIDRIAKLVPIDLGITLNKSFNLEPLFLKIYQ
;
A
#
# COMPACT_ATOMS: atom_id res chain seq x y z
N LYS A 1 8.07 9.45 29.91
CA LYS A 1 7.59 10.79 29.47
C LYS A 1 6.93 10.75 28.08
N ARG A 2 7.58 10.22 27.03
CA ARG A 2 7.02 10.12 25.66
C ARG A 2 5.73 9.31 25.58
N LEU A 3 5.71 8.09 26.14
CA LEU A 3 4.53 7.21 26.12
C LEU A 3 3.25 7.91 26.61
N ASN A 4 3.32 8.61 27.75
CA ASN A 4 2.18 9.36 28.29
C ASN A 4 1.73 10.52 27.39
N LYS A 5 2.64 11.15 26.63
CA LYS A 5 2.27 12.19 25.65
C LYS A 5 1.51 11.56 24.49
N GLU A 6 2.03 10.48 23.91
CA GLU A 6 1.38 9.77 22.81
C GLU A 6 0.00 9.24 23.22
N LEU A 7 -0.11 8.58 24.38
CA LEU A 7 -1.39 8.08 24.91
C LEU A 7 -2.42 9.19 25.11
N LYS A 8 -2.01 10.37 25.61
CA LYS A 8 -2.90 11.54 25.73
C LYS A 8 -3.44 11.96 24.38
N VAL A 9 -2.59 12.01 23.34
CA VAL A 9 -3.03 12.36 21.98
C VAL A 9 -3.97 11.31 21.43
N ILE A 10 -3.60 10.03 21.47
CA ILE A 10 -4.41 8.90 20.97
C ILE A 10 -5.79 8.87 21.63
N ASN A 11 -5.86 9.05 22.95
CA ASN A 11 -7.12 9.07 23.68
C ASN A 11 -7.96 10.32 23.37
N LYS A 12 -7.32 11.49 23.22
CA LYS A 12 -8.01 12.74 22.86
C LYS A 12 -8.72 12.61 21.50
N ILE A 13 -8.07 11.97 20.53
CA ILE A 13 -8.65 11.74 19.20
C ILE A 13 -9.48 10.44 19.09
N LYS A 14 -9.66 9.70 20.19
CA LYS A 14 -10.43 8.45 20.28
C LYS A 14 -9.96 7.34 19.32
N PHE A 15 -8.64 7.21 19.18
CA PHE A 15 -8.05 6.28 18.22
C PHE A 15 -7.44 5.02 18.86
N SER A 16 -7.66 4.83 20.16
CA SER A 16 -7.20 3.66 20.92
C SER A 16 -7.70 2.34 20.33
N ASN A 17 -8.96 2.29 19.87
CA ASN A 17 -9.55 1.08 19.29
C ASN A 17 -8.80 0.60 18.05
N TYR A 18 -8.35 1.51 17.19
CA TYR A 18 -7.58 1.14 16.01
C TYR A 18 -6.23 0.51 16.39
N PHE A 19 -5.51 1.10 17.36
CA PHE A 19 -4.27 0.52 17.87
C PHE A 19 -4.49 -0.89 18.43
N LEU A 20 -5.59 -1.12 19.17
CA LEU A 20 -5.90 -2.43 19.74
C LEU A 20 -6.27 -3.47 18.67
N ILE A 21 -7.03 -3.08 17.65
CA ILE A 21 -7.34 -3.95 16.51
C ILE A 21 -6.06 -4.34 15.78
N VAL A 22 -5.21 -3.35 15.49
CA VAL A 22 -3.94 -3.57 14.79
C VAL A 22 -2.97 -4.43 15.61
N MET A 23 -2.83 -4.14 16.91
CA MET A 23 -2.01 -4.92 17.83
C MET A 23 -2.42 -6.39 17.81
N GLU A 24 -3.70 -6.68 18.05
CA GLU A 24 -4.15 -8.06 18.12
C GLU A 24 -3.97 -8.79 16.80
N PHE A 25 -4.24 -8.10 15.69
CA PHE A 25 -4.14 -8.71 14.38
C PHE A 25 -2.69 -9.06 14.00
N ILE A 26 -1.73 -8.20 14.34
CA ILE A 26 -0.29 -8.46 14.17
C ILE A 26 0.16 -9.59 15.10
N GLU A 27 -0.27 -9.57 16.36
CA GLU A 27 0.06 -10.61 17.34
C GLU A 27 -0.47 -11.97 16.91
N TRP A 28 -1.74 -12.04 16.48
CA TRP A 28 -2.34 -13.26 15.92
C TRP A 28 -1.55 -13.77 14.70
N ALA A 29 -1.18 -12.88 13.78
CA ALA A 29 -0.41 -13.26 12.61
C ALA A 29 0.97 -13.83 12.99
N LYS A 30 1.69 -13.16 13.90
CA LYS A 30 2.99 -13.64 14.43
C LYS A 30 2.84 -15.02 15.08
N ASN A 31 1.84 -15.22 15.93
CA ASN A 31 1.57 -16.49 16.61
C ASN A 31 1.22 -17.63 15.63
N ASN A 32 0.58 -17.32 14.51
CA ASN A 32 0.22 -18.28 13.45
C ASN A 32 1.30 -18.42 12.36
N LYS A 33 2.52 -17.90 12.61
CA LYS A 33 3.65 -17.93 11.67
C LYS A 33 3.30 -17.29 10.33
N ILE A 34 2.48 -16.25 10.32
CA ILE A 34 2.14 -15.45 9.15
C ILE A 34 3.06 -14.23 9.13
N MET A 35 3.85 -14.11 8.07
CA MET A 35 4.77 -12.98 7.92
C MET A 35 3.97 -11.72 7.61
N VAL A 36 4.18 -10.69 8.42
CA VAL A 36 3.63 -9.34 8.22
C VAL A 36 4.63 -8.56 7.40
N GLY A 37 4.17 -7.81 6.40
CA GLY A 37 5.00 -6.97 5.55
C GLY A 37 5.79 -5.94 6.38
N PRO A 38 6.90 -5.40 5.85
CA PRO A 38 7.74 -4.44 6.57
C PRO A 38 7.15 -3.03 6.64
N GLY A 39 6.18 -2.70 5.78
CA GLY A 39 5.53 -1.38 5.73
C GLY A 39 4.83 -1.05 7.06
N ARG A 40 5.18 0.09 7.66
CA ARG A 40 4.55 0.62 8.88
C ARG A 40 4.13 2.08 8.74
N GLY A 41 4.11 2.60 7.51
CA GLY A 41 3.90 4.01 7.21
C GLY A 41 4.76 4.92 8.08
N SER A 42 4.18 6.04 8.53
CA SER A 42 4.76 6.87 9.59
C SER A 42 4.57 6.29 10.99
N GLY A 43 3.80 5.21 11.16
CA GLY A 43 3.53 4.55 12.44
C GLY A 43 4.75 3.99 13.16
N SER A 44 5.86 3.80 12.44
CA SER A 44 7.18 3.47 13.03
C SER A 44 7.68 4.53 14.02
N SER A 45 7.11 5.74 14.02
CA SER A 45 7.46 6.79 14.97
C SER A 45 6.67 6.76 16.29
N SER A 46 5.75 5.81 16.49
CA SER A 46 4.99 5.72 17.74
C SER A 46 5.65 4.78 18.75
N LEU A 47 5.98 5.31 19.92
CA LEU A 47 6.44 4.49 21.06
C LEU A 47 5.32 3.60 21.59
N VAL A 48 4.05 4.04 21.52
CA VAL A 48 2.92 3.17 21.85
C VAL A 48 2.88 1.97 20.91
N ALA A 49 3.06 2.17 19.60
CA ALA A 49 3.11 1.06 18.64
C ALA A 49 4.26 0.09 18.93
N PHE A 50 5.42 0.61 19.36
CA PHE A 50 6.56 -0.22 19.75
C PHE A 50 6.25 -1.08 20.98
N VAL A 51 5.67 -0.50 22.03
CA VAL A 51 5.30 -1.21 23.26
C VAL A 51 4.22 -2.27 23.02
N LEU A 52 3.32 -2.03 22.06
CA LEU A 52 2.28 -2.99 21.66
C LEU A 52 2.77 -4.02 20.63
N ASN A 53 4.08 -4.10 20.35
CA ASN A 53 4.66 -5.02 19.36
C ASN A 53 4.07 -4.90 17.93
N ILE A 54 3.48 -3.75 17.60
CA ILE A 54 2.99 -3.41 16.25
C ILE A 54 4.19 -3.15 15.33
N ILE A 55 5.21 -2.48 15.86
CA ILE A 55 6.48 -2.19 15.20
C ILE A 55 7.63 -2.79 16.00
N ASP A 56 8.71 -3.14 15.31
CA ASP A 56 9.89 -3.77 15.93
C ASP A 56 11.07 -2.78 16.10
N ILE A 57 10.88 -1.50 15.75
CA ILE A 57 11.90 -0.45 15.81
C ILE A 57 11.62 0.49 17.00
N ASP A 58 12.63 0.74 17.84
CA ASP A 58 12.54 1.71 18.93
C ASP A 58 12.60 3.16 18.40
N PRO A 59 11.49 3.92 18.45
CA PRO A 59 11.45 5.27 17.89
C PRO A 59 12.22 6.29 18.74
N VAL A 60 12.54 5.98 20.00
CA VAL A 60 13.37 6.85 20.86
C VAL A 60 14.83 6.71 20.46
N LYS A 61 15.30 5.48 20.25
CA LYS A 61 16.68 5.21 19.81
C LYS A 61 17.03 5.92 18.51
N TYR A 62 16.10 5.93 17.55
CA TYR A 62 16.30 6.55 16.23
C TYR A 62 15.74 7.98 16.11
N ASN A 63 15.33 8.57 17.24
CA ASN A 63 14.82 9.94 17.30
C ASN A 63 13.66 10.21 16.31
N LEU A 64 12.81 9.22 16.08
CA LEU A 64 11.64 9.32 15.21
C LEU A 64 10.57 10.19 15.87
N ILE A 65 9.84 10.98 15.09
CA ILE A 65 8.91 12.00 15.59
C ILE A 65 7.47 11.49 15.52
N PHE A 66 6.80 11.38 16.67
CA PHE A 66 5.43 10.84 16.76
C PHE A 66 4.41 11.67 15.99
N GLU A 67 4.57 12.99 15.99
CA GLU A 67 3.67 13.95 15.35
C GLU A 67 3.63 13.80 13.83
N ARG A 68 4.61 13.10 13.23
CA ARG A 68 4.58 12.73 11.80
C ARG A 68 3.57 11.64 11.49
N PHE A 69 3.30 10.77 12.46
CA PHE A 69 2.25 9.76 12.41
C PHE A 69 0.91 10.36 12.78
N LEU A 70 0.85 11.00 13.95
CA LEU A 70 -0.40 11.48 14.51
C LEU A 70 -0.21 12.84 15.17
N ASN A 71 -0.86 13.86 14.62
CA ASN A 71 -0.80 15.23 15.12
C ASN A 71 -2.16 15.62 15.72
N SER A 72 -2.16 16.16 16.93
CA SER A 72 -3.38 16.63 17.60
C SER A 72 -4.02 17.87 16.95
N GLU A 73 -3.25 18.65 16.19
CA GLU A 73 -3.72 19.86 15.49
C GLU A 73 -4.25 19.55 14.09
N ARG A 74 -3.87 18.39 13.54
CA ARG A 74 -4.29 17.93 12.22
C ARG A 74 -4.82 16.50 12.34
N ILE A 75 -6.14 16.38 12.49
CA ILE A 75 -6.85 15.10 12.53
C ILE A 75 -6.88 14.51 11.12
N LEU A 76 -5.78 13.91 10.70
CA LEU A 76 -5.78 12.92 9.64
C LEU A 76 -5.97 11.54 10.25
N MET A 77 -6.70 10.67 9.58
CA MET A 77 -6.78 9.26 9.96
C MET A 77 -5.39 8.66 9.74
N PRO A 78 -4.68 8.24 10.81
CA PRO A 78 -3.37 7.65 10.64
C PRO A 78 -3.52 6.21 10.17
N ASP A 79 -2.58 5.75 9.35
CA ASP A 79 -2.55 4.37 8.84
C ASP A 79 -1.18 3.74 9.11
N PHE A 80 -1.18 2.51 9.61
CA PHE A 80 0.01 1.69 9.74
C PHE A 80 0.40 0.99 8.44
N ASP A 81 -0.43 1.04 7.38
CA ASP A 81 -0.13 0.44 6.07
C ASP A 81 0.33 -1.02 6.19
N ILE A 82 -0.47 -1.85 6.87
CA ILE A 82 -0.10 -3.24 7.20
C ILE A 82 -0.47 -4.17 6.06
N ASP A 83 0.55 -4.80 5.50
CA ASP A 83 0.41 -5.77 4.42
C ASP A 83 0.68 -7.21 4.90
N PHE A 84 0.10 -8.19 4.20
CA PHE A 84 0.35 -9.62 4.43
C PHE A 84 0.77 -10.30 3.13
N CYS A 85 1.53 -11.38 3.27
CA CYS A 85 1.85 -12.24 2.13
C CYS A 85 0.59 -12.87 1.54
N ILE A 86 0.50 -12.86 0.20
CA ILE A 86 -0.66 -13.37 -0.54
C ILE A 86 -0.98 -14.84 -0.24
N GLU A 87 0.04 -15.67 0.02
CA GLU A 87 -0.10 -17.11 0.26
C GLU A 87 -0.95 -17.44 1.48
N LYS A 88 -0.94 -16.59 2.51
CA LYS A 88 -1.66 -16.81 3.77
C LYS A 88 -2.85 -15.88 3.95
N ARG A 89 -3.22 -15.11 2.91
CA ARG A 89 -4.30 -14.11 2.99
C ARG A 89 -5.63 -14.70 3.45
N ASP A 90 -5.96 -15.93 3.03
CA ASP A 90 -7.29 -16.50 3.32
C ASP A 90 -7.41 -16.85 4.81
N LYS A 91 -6.31 -17.27 5.45
CA LYS A 91 -6.27 -17.49 6.91
C LYS A 91 -6.51 -16.19 7.67
N VAL A 92 -5.83 -15.13 7.22
CA VAL A 92 -5.95 -13.78 7.77
C VAL A 92 -7.39 -13.28 7.65
N ILE A 93 -7.99 -13.39 6.45
CA ILE A 93 -9.37 -12.98 6.19
C ILE A 93 -10.36 -13.76 7.08
N ASN A 94 -10.18 -15.07 7.19
CA ASN A 94 -11.07 -15.91 8.00
C ASN A 94 -11.00 -15.54 9.48
N HIS A 95 -9.80 -15.31 10.03
CA HIS A 95 -9.66 -14.83 11.41
C HIS A 95 -10.40 -13.52 11.67
N ILE A 96 -10.22 -12.53 10.79
CA ILE A 96 -10.91 -11.24 10.93
C ILE A 96 -12.43 -11.43 10.81
N LYS A 97 -12.91 -12.30 9.91
CA LYS A 97 -14.33 -12.63 9.79
C LYS A 97 -14.90 -13.30 11.04
N ASP A 98 -14.18 -14.25 11.61
CA ASP A 98 -14.60 -14.95 12.83
C ASP A 98 -14.66 -13.98 14.01
N LYS A 99 -13.73 -13.03 14.06
CA LYS A 99 -13.62 -12.05 15.15
C LYS A 99 -14.62 -10.89 15.05
N TYR A 100 -14.82 -10.33 13.87
CA TYR A 100 -15.60 -9.11 13.65
C TYR A 100 -16.93 -9.34 12.92
N GLY A 101 -17.19 -10.59 12.52
CA GLY A 101 -18.40 -11.02 11.82
C GLY A 101 -18.22 -11.10 10.31
N HIS A 102 -18.71 -12.18 9.71
CA HIS A 102 -18.58 -12.44 8.27
C HIS A 102 -19.20 -11.36 7.36
N LYS A 103 -20.21 -10.63 7.84
CA LYS A 103 -20.87 -9.54 7.10
C LYS A 103 -20.17 -8.18 7.27
N SER A 104 -19.22 -8.08 8.19
CA SER A 104 -18.51 -6.84 8.54
C SER A 104 -17.16 -6.72 7.83
N VAL A 105 -16.75 -7.73 7.05
CA VAL A 105 -15.44 -7.81 6.41
C VAL A 105 -15.61 -7.91 4.90
N ALA A 106 -14.99 -7.00 4.17
CA ALA A 106 -15.00 -6.95 2.71
C ALA A 106 -13.58 -6.82 2.14
N GLN A 107 -13.41 -7.23 0.90
CA GLN A 107 -12.19 -7.00 0.12
C GLN A 107 -12.35 -5.76 -0.74
N ILE A 108 -11.24 -5.07 -1.01
CA ILE A 108 -11.19 -3.89 -1.86
C ILE A 108 -10.76 -4.32 -3.27
N ILE A 109 -11.50 -3.87 -4.29
CA ILE A 109 -11.20 -4.17 -5.70
C ILE A 109 -10.07 -3.28 -6.23
N THR A 110 -9.35 -3.75 -7.24
CA THR A 110 -8.41 -2.95 -8.03
C THR A 110 -8.91 -2.82 -9.46
N PHE A 111 -8.61 -1.69 -10.10
CA PHE A 111 -9.00 -1.43 -11.49
C PHE A 111 -7.82 -1.66 -12.43
N GLY A 112 -8.03 -2.47 -13.46
CA GLY A 112 -7.14 -2.51 -14.61
C GLY A 112 -7.40 -1.32 -15.52
N THR A 113 -6.38 -0.52 -15.80
CA THR A 113 -6.46 0.59 -16.76
C THR A 113 -5.67 0.26 -18.03
N LEU A 114 -6.04 0.91 -19.15
CA LEU A 114 -5.29 0.79 -20.41
C LEU A 114 -3.97 1.57 -20.33
N ALA A 115 -2.94 0.94 -19.77
CA ALA A 115 -1.58 1.47 -19.80
C ALA A 115 -1.09 1.66 -21.26
N ALA A 116 -0.09 2.52 -21.48
CA ALA A 116 0.36 2.92 -22.82
C ALA A 116 0.56 1.75 -23.81
N ARG A 117 1.23 0.67 -23.39
CA ARG A 117 1.43 -0.54 -24.21
C ARG A 117 0.13 -1.30 -24.50
N ALA A 118 -0.73 -1.42 -23.49
CA ALA A 118 -2.03 -2.08 -23.64
C ALA A 118 -2.94 -1.29 -24.58
N ALA A 119 -2.98 0.04 -24.44
CA ALA A 119 -3.73 0.93 -25.31
C ALA A 119 -3.29 0.80 -26.78
N ILE A 120 -1.97 0.82 -27.08
CA ILE A 120 -1.47 0.59 -28.44
C ILE A 120 -1.91 -0.79 -28.96
N ARG A 121 -1.79 -1.82 -28.12
CA ARG A 121 -2.13 -3.19 -28.52
C ARG A 121 -3.60 -3.36 -28.85
N ASP A 122 -4.46 -2.81 -28.02
CA ASP A 122 -5.90 -3.01 -28.15
C ASP A 122 -6.48 -2.13 -29.28
N VAL A 123 -6.02 -0.87 -29.41
CA VAL A 123 -6.40 -0.02 -30.55
C VAL A 123 -5.91 -0.61 -31.87
N GLY A 124 -4.67 -1.09 -31.93
CA GLY A 124 -4.12 -1.71 -33.13
C GLY A 124 -4.91 -2.94 -33.60
N LYS A 125 -5.39 -3.76 -32.66
CA LYS A 125 -6.25 -4.92 -32.95
C LYS A 125 -7.60 -4.47 -33.52
N VAL A 126 -8.22 -3.46 -32.92
CA VAL A 126 -9.51 -2.90 -33.39
C VAL A 126 -9.38 -2.33 -34.81
N LEU A 127 -8.23 -1.74 -35.13
CA LEU A 127 -7.91 -1.24 -36.48
C LEU A 127 -7.56 -2.34 -37.49
N GLY A 128 -7.52 -3.61 -37.10
CA GLY A 128 -7.28 -4.75 -38.00
C GLY A 128 -5.82 -5.02 -38.34
N TYR A 129 -4.85 -4.42 -37.63
CA TYR A 129 -3.44 -4.69 -37.87
C TYR A 129 -3.00 -6.05 -37.33
N SER A 130 -1.95 -6.63 -37.94
CA SER A 130 -1.38 -7.90 -37.46
C SER A 130 -0.72 -7.75 -36.09
N TYR A 131 -0.80 -8.80 -35.27
CA TYR A 131 -0.18 -8.80 -33.93
C TYR A 131 1.31 -8.42 -33.96
N ASN A 132 2.07 -8.95 -34.93
CA ASN A 132 3.50 -8.70 -35.05
C ASN A 132 3.79 -7.22 -35.33
N PHE A 133 2.98 -6.55 -36.15
CA PHE A 133 3.12 -5.13 -36.40
C PHE A 133 2.85 -4.31 -35.13
N ILE A 134 1.75 -4.62 -34.45
CA ILE A 134 1.32 -3.94 -33.22
C ILE A 134 2.35 -4.12 -32.10
N ASP A 135 2.85 -5.34 -31.89
CA ASP A 135 3.81 -5.64 -30.81
C ASP A 135 5.16 -4.96 -31.03
N ARG A 136 5.60 -4.81 -32.29
CA ARG A 136 6.80 -4.01 -32.62
C ARG A 136 6.66 -2.56 -32.16
N ILE A 137 5.50 -1.94 -32.38
CA ILE A 137 5.23 -0.56 -31.95
C ILE A 137 5.12 -0.49 -30.42
N ALA A 138 4.36 -1.41 -29.80
CA ALA A 138 4.17 -1.42 -28.35
C ALA A 138 5.48 -1.61 -27.57
N LYS A 139 6.45 -2.36 -28.11
CA LYS A 139 7.77 -2.56 -27.49
C LYS A 139 8.64 -1.30 -27.47
N LEU A 140 8.37 -0.31 -28.33
CA LEU A 140 9.07 0.99 -28.31
C LEU A 140 8.69 1.86 -27.11
N VAL A 141 7.54 1.60 -26.48
CA VAL A 141 7.18 2.28 -25.22
C VAL A 141 8.07 1.74 -24.10
N PRO A 142 8.85 2.57 -23.36
CA PRO A 142 9.71 2.10 -22.27
C PRO A 142 8.98 1.35 -21.14
N ILE A 143 9.71 0.50 -20.41
CA ILE A 143 9.18 -0.23 -19.25
C ILE A 143 9.40 0.61 -17.99
N ASP A 144 8.61 1.68 -17.85
CA ASP A 144 8.64 2.53 -16.67
C ASP A 144 7.28 2.54 -15.96
N LEU A 145 7.31 2.58 -14.63
CA LEU A 145 6.12 2.75 -13.80
C LEU A 145 5.45 4.10 -14.11
N GLY A 146 4.18 4.06 -14.49
CA GLY A 146 3.41 5.26 -14.83
C GLY A 146 3.81 5.92 -16.16
N ILE A 147 4.42 5.16 -17.09
CA ILE A 147 4.73 5.66 -18.43
C ILE A 147 3.45 6.07 -19.17
N THR A 148 3.53 7.23 -19.85
CA THR A 148 2.48 7.72 -20.75
C THR A 148 3.01 7.78 -22.17
N LEU A 149 2.13 7.81 -23.17
CA LEU A 149 2.55 7.94 -24.58
C LEU A 149 3.39 9.22 -24.80
N ASN A 150 2.94 10.35 -24.23
CA ASN A 150 3.69 11.61 -24.31
C ASN A 150 5.10 11.51 -23.73
N LYS A 151 5.27 10.85 -22.58
CA LYS A 151 6.60 10.60 -22.00
C LYS A 151 7.43 9.66 -22.87
N SER A 152 6.79 8.67 -23.47
CA SER A 152 7.46 7.69 -24.34
C SER A 152 8.08 8.35 -25.57
N PHE A 153 7.44 9.35 -26.17
CA PHE A 153 8.00 10.11 -27.30
C PHE A 153 9.30 10.84 -26.97
N ASN A 154 9.45 11.32 -25.74
CA ASN A 154 10.67 12.01 -25.30
C ASN A 154 11.81 11.04 -24.97
N LEU A 155 11.47 9.83 -24.52
CA LEU A 155 12.44 8.82 -24.07
C LEU A 155 12.93 7.92 -25.20
N GLU A 156 12.10 7.68 -26.22
CA GLU A 156 12.43 6.83 -27.36
C GLU A 156 12.27 7.62 -28.68
N PRO A 157 13.36 8.19 -29.23
CA PRO A 157 13.32 8.99 -30.45
C PRO A 157 12.78 8.22 -31.67
N LEU A 158 13.00 6.90 -31.73
CA LEU A 158 12.45 6.06 -32.79
C LEU A 158 10.93 6.01 -32.74
N PHE A 159 10.34 6.04 -31.54
CA PHE A 159 8.89 6.04 -31.35
C PHE A 159 8.27 7.33 -31.86
N LEU A 160 8.90 8.48 -31.57
CA LEU A 160 8.48 9.78 -32.11
C LEU A 160 8.61 9.82 -33.65
N LYS A 161 9.70 9.29 -34.19
CA LYS A 161 9.94 9.27 -35.64
C LYS A 161 8.92 8.43 -36.41
N ILE A 162 8.39 7.35 -35.81
CA ILE A 162 7.36 6.51 -36.43
C ILE A 162 5.96 7.14 -36.28
N TYR A 163 5.76 7.98 -35.26
CA TYR A 163 4.50 8.68 -35.02
C TYR A 163 4.28 9.86 -35.99
N GLN A 164 5.37 10.54 -36.38
CA GLN A 164 5.37 11.63 -37.36
C GLN A 164 5.37 11.11 -38.79
#